data_AF-A0A967N7D0-F1
#
_entry.id   AF-A0A967N7D0-F1
#
_cell.length_a   1.000
_cell.length_b   1.000
_cell.length_c   1.000
_cell.angle_alpha   90.00
_cell.angle_beta   90.00
_cell.angle_gamma   90.00
#
_symmetry.space_group_name_H-M   'P 1'
#
loop_
_entity.id
_entity.type
_entity.pdbx_description
1 polymer ?
#
loop_
_entity_poly.entity_id
_entity_poly.type
_entity_poly.pdbx_seq_one_letter_code
_entity_poly.pdbx_strand_id
1 'polypeptide(L)'
;MARPREFDETQTLHRVLDVFWRKGYRQTSLEDLEDATGLHRGSLYNAFGDKRALYRKALDRYREWLTTDGPMAQLVGDQKGAETLRAFIGTFVRSLGDPGSPRGCFFAFA
;
A
#
# COMPACT_ATOMS: atom_id res chain seq x y z
N MET A 1 -23.06 14.37 13.64
CA MET A 1 -22.70 13.03 14.14
C MET A 1 -22.38 12.16 12.94
N ALA A 2 -21.13 11.69 12.82
CA ALA A 2 -20.72 10.82 11.72
C ALA A 2 -21.34 9.43 11.93
N ARG A 3 -22.14 8.98 10.95
CA ARG A 3 -22.65 7.61 10.91
C ARG A 3 -21.45 6.65 10.90
N PRO A 4 -21.43 5.59 11.71
CA PRO A 4 -20.32 4.65 11.72
C PRO A 4 -20.10 4.12 10.30
N ARG A 5 -18.85 4.16 9.84
CA ARG A 5 -18.46 3.67 8.52
C ARG A 5 -18.75 2.18 8.46
N GLU A 6 -19.57 1.74 7.49
CA GLU A 6 -19.97 0.33 7.32
C GLU A 6 -18.84 -0.57 6.79
N PHE A 7 -17.64 -0.04 6.56
CA PHE A 7 -16.53 -0.77 5.96
C PHE A 7 -15.21 -0.53 6.71
N ASP A 8 -14.31 -1.50 6.60
CA ASP A 8 -12.95 -1.42 7.14
C ASP A 8 -12.07 -0.55 6.23
N GLU A 9 -11.68 0.63 6.72
CA GLU A 9 -10.82 1.56 5.99
C GLU A 9 -9.43 1.01 5.72
N THR A 10 -8.87 0.25 6.65
CA THR A 10 -7.54 -0.34 6.51
C THR A 10 -7.56 -1.33 5.37
N GLN A 11 -8.52 -2.27 5.39
CA GLN A 11 -8.66 -3.24 4.32
C GLN A 11 -8.96 -2.55 2.97
N THR A 12 -9.78 -1.50 2.98
CA THR A 12 -10.08 -0.73 1.77
C THR A 12 -8.82 -0.09 1.18
N LEU A 13 -8.01 0.58 1.99
CA LEU A 13 -6.76 1.21 1.55
C LEU A 13 -5.73 0.18 1.04
N HIS A 14 -5.70 -1.02 1.61
CA HIS A 14 -4.88 -2.13 1.08
C HIS A 14 -5.31 -2.53 -0.33
N ARG A 15 -6.61 -2.73 -0.57
CA ARG A 15 -7.11 -3.06 -1.92
C ARG A 15 -6.87 -1.94 -2.93
N VAL A 16 -7.04 -0.69 -2.51
CA VAL A 16 -6.72 0.49 -3.31
C VAL A 16 -5.24 0.55 -3.67
N LEU A 17 -4.37 0.30 -2.69
CA LEU A 17 -2.92 0.25 -2.86
C LEU A 17 -2.55 -0.78 -3.93
N ASP A 18 -3.10 -2.00 -3.86
CA ASP A 18 -2.85 -3.07 -4.84
C ASP A 18 -3.23 -2.67 -6.26
N VAL A 19 -4.37 -2.00 -6.44
CA VAL A 19 -4.79 -1.51 -7.77
C VAL A 19 -3.80 -0.47 -8.30
N PHE A 20 -3.42 0.50 -7.47
CA PHE A 20 -2.44 1.50 -7.86
C PHE A 20 -1.06 0.89 -8.13
N TRP A 21 -0.68 -0.16 -7.41
CA TRP A 21 0.60 -0.83 -7.60
C TRP A 21 0.66 -1.56 -8.93
N ARG A 22 -0.41 -2.25 -9.31
CA ARG A 22 -0.45 -3.01 -10.56
C ARG A 22 -0.66 -2.14 -11.80
N LYS A 23 -1.51 -1.11 -11.70
CA LYS A 23 -1.92 -0.29 -12.85
C LYS A 23 -1.19 1.06 -12.93
N GLY A 24 -0.65 1.54 -11.81
CA GLY A 24 -0.11 2.90 -11.70
C GLY A 24 -1.21 3.97 -11.55
N TYR A 25 -0.87 5.05 -10.85
CA TYR A 25 -1.83 6.12 -10.51
C TYR A 25 -2.64 6.65 -11.70
N ARG A 26 -2.00 6.89 -12.86
CA ARG A 26 -2.68 7.49 -14.01
C ARG A 26 -3.67 6.55 -14.68
N GLN A 27 -3.35 5.25 -14.78
CA GLN A 27 -4.17 4.28 -15.51
C GLN A 27 -5.31 3.69 -14.67
N THR A 28 -5.23 3.78 -13.34
CA THR A 28 -6.32 3.36 -12.45
C THR A 28 -7.56 4.24 -12.66
N SER A 29 -8.68 3.67 -13.10
CA SER A 29 -9.96 4.38 -13.16
C SER A 29 -10.63 4.40 -11.78
N LEU A 30 -11.74 5.14 -11.65
CA LEU A 30 -12.57 5.03 -10.45
C LEU A 30 -13.29 3.68 -10.38
N GLU A 31 -13.70 3.16 -11.53
CA GLU A 31 -14.37 1.87 -11.66
C GLU A 31 -13.47 0.73 -11.17
N ASP A 32 -12.17 0.79 -11.49
CA ASP A 32 -11.17 -0.16 -10.97
C ASP A 32 -11.11 -0.18 -9.43
N LEU A 33 -11.32 0.99 -8.80
CA LEU A 33 -11.29 1.14 -7.34
C LEU A 33 -12.62 0.68 -6.73
N GLU A 34 -13.74 0.96 -7.40
CA GLU A 34 -15.07 0.46 -7.02
C GLU A 34 -15.08 -1.07 -7.05
N ASP A 35 -14.58 -1.68 -8.12
CA ASP A 35 -14.50 -3.13 -8.29
C ASP A 35 -13.59 -3.78 -7.23
N ALA A 36 -12.44 -3.18 -6.95
CA ALA A 36 -11.51 -3.73 -5.97
C ALA A 36 -12.03 -3.60 -4.52
N THR A 37 -12.71 -2.51 -4.19
CA THR A 37 -13.15 -2.23 -2.81
C THR A 37 -14.55 -2.74 -2.51
N GLY A 38 -15.40 -2.91 -3.53
CA GLY A 38 -16.83 -3.16 -3.38
C GLY A 38 -17.62 -1.91 -2.95
N LEU A 39 -16.97 -0.73 -2.93
CA LEU A 39 -17.57 0.53 -2.52
C LEU A 39 -17.84 1.40 -3.74
N HIS A 40 -19.03 2.02 -3.79
CA HIS A 40 -19.30 3.03 -4.81
C HIS A 40 -18.43 4.29 -4.62
N ARG A 41 -18.18 5.00 -5.72
CA ARG A 41 -17.40 6.23 -5.83
C ARG A 41 -17.79 7.29 -4.81
N GLY A 42 -19.10 7.45 -4.56
CA GLY A 42 -19.59 8.39 -3.56
C GLY A 42 -19.06 8.05 -2.16
N SER A 43 -19.07 6.77 -1.78
CA SER A 43 -18.54 6.31 -0.49
C SER A 43 -17.03 6.49 -0.41
N LEU A 44 -16.30 6.13 -1.47
CA LEU A 44 -14.85 6.33 -1.54
C LEU A 44 -14.48 7.81 -1.39
N TYR A 45 -15.17 8.69 -2.11
CA TYR A 45 -14.85 10.12 -2.08
C TYR A 45 -15.28 10.82 -0.80
N ASN A 46 -16.43 10.46 -0.25
CA ASN A 46 -16.85 10.93 1.06
C ASN A 46 -15.88 10.47 2.15
N ALA A 47 -15.29 9.28 2.01
CA ALA A 47 -14.43 8.73 3.03
C ALA A 47 -12.99 9.23 2.96
N PHE A 48 -12.46 9.35 1.74
CA PHE A 48 -11.03 9.53 1.51
C PHE A 48 -10.67 10.79 0.72
N GLY A 49 -11.66 11.53 0.21
CA GLY A 49 -11.46 12.69 -0.67
C GLY A 49 -11.34 12.26 -2.13
N ASP A 50 -10.59 12.99 -2.94
CA ASP A 50 -10.43 12.65 -4.36
C ASP A 50 -9.44 11.48 -4.60
N LYS A 51 -9.25 11.11 -5.88
CA LYS A 51 -8.30 10.06 -6.29
C LYS A 51 -6.87 10.33 -5.79
N ARG A 52 -6.43 11.59 -5.74
CA ARG A 52 -5.09 11.97 -5.26
C ARG A 52 -4.99 11.77 -3.75
N ALA A 53 -6.03 12.14 -3.00
CA ALA A 53 -6.10 11.93 -1.57
C ALA A 53 -6.14 10.43 -1.23
N LEU A 54 -6.89 9.63 -2.00
CA LEU A 54 -6.94 8.18 -1.89
C LEU A 54 -5.56 7.55 -2.13
N TYR A 55 -4.86 7.98 -3.19
CA TYR A 55 -3.51 7.52 -3.51
C TYR A 55 -2.51 7.84 -2.39
N ARG A 56 -2.54 9.07 -1.86
CA ARG A 56 -1.67 9.47 -0.76
C ARG A 56 -1.94 8.65 0.50
N LYS A 57 -3.21 8.41 0.85
CA LYS A 57 -3.57 7.57 2.00
C LYS A 57 -3.10 6.12 1.83
N ALA A 58 -3.19 5.58 0.62
CA ALA A 58 -2.67 4.25 0.30
C ALA A 58 -1.13 4.20 0.45
N LEU A 59 -0.41 5.24 -0.01
CA LEU A 59 1.03 5.39 0.19
C LEU A 59 1.42 5.49 1.67
N ASP A 60 0.69 6.31 2.44
CA ASP A 60 0.94 6.46 3.88
C ASP A 60 0.74 5.12 4.60
N ARG A 61 -0.31 4.38 4.23
CA ARG A 61 -0.56 3.04 4.79
C ARG A 61 0.54 2.03 4.42
N TYR A 62 1.05 2.09 3.19
CA TYR A 62 2.18 1.27 2.75
C TYR A 62 3.44 1.59 3.55
N ARG A 63 3.73 2.87 3.76
CA ARG A 63 4.87 3.31 4.59
C ARG A 63 4.74 2.81 6.03
N GLU A 64 3.57 2.95 6.64
CA GLU A 64 3.32 2.43 7.99
C GLU A 64 3.51 0.92 8.07
N TRP A 65 2.98 0.19 7.08
CA TRP A 65 3.20 -1.26 7.00
C TRP A 65 4.68 -1.59 6.91
N LEU A 66 5.45 -0.93 6.03
CA LEU A 66 6.89 -1.15 5.90
C LEU A 66 7.64 -1.00 7.23
N THR A 67 7.28 0.00 8.04
CA THR A 67 7.98 0.34 9.28
C THR A 67 7.53 -0.44 10.51
N THR A 68 6.28 -0.89 10.55
CA THR A 68 5.70 -1.53 11.73
C THR A 68 5.69 -3.05 11.62
N ASP A 69 5.28 -3.58 10.47
CA ASP A 69 5.09 -5.02 10.25
C ASP A 69 6.00 -5.58 9.14
N GLY A 70 6.57 -4.68 8.34
CA GLY A 70 7.28 -4.97 7.12
C GLY A 70 8.80 -5.06 7.29
N PRO A 71 9.53 -5.12 6.17
CA PRO A 71 10.98 -5.33 6.17
C PRO A 71 11.79 -4.31 6.97
N MET A 72 11.30 -3.09 7.15
CA MET A 72 12.03 -2.06 7.89
C MET A 72 11.93 -2.24 9.40
N ALA A 73 10.85 -2.87 9.89
CA ALA A 73 10.66 -3.13 11.32
C ALA A 73 11.80 -3.99 11.88
N GLN A 74 12.32 -4.93 11.09
CA GLN A 74 13.40 -5.84 11.50
C GLN A 74 14.81 -5.26 11.37
N LEU A 75 14.96 -4.04 10.84
CA LEU A 75 16.26 -3.39 10.62
C LEU A 75 16.66 -2.46 11.76
N VAL A 76 15.73 -2.14 12.66
CA VAL A 76 15.99 -1.30 13.83
C VAL A 76 16.43 -2.20 14.99
N GLY A 77 17.74 -2.32 15.18
CA GLY A 77 18.35 -3.11 16.27
C GLY A 77 19.88 -3.00 16.29
N ASP A 78 20.52 -3.61 17.29
CA ASP A 78 21.97 -3.52 17.58
C ASP A 78 22.88 -4.34 16.62
N GLN A 79 22.45 -4.57 15.38
CA GLN A 79 23.22 -5.32 14.40
C GLN A 79 24.32 -4.47 13.75
N LYS A 80 25.41 -5.12 13.31
CA LYS A 80 26.44 -4.46 12.51
C LYS A 80 25.82 -4.00 11.19
N GLY A 81 26.04 -2.73 10.80
CA GLY A 81 25.36 -2.13 9.65
C GLY A 81 25.46 -2.90 8.32
N ALA A 82 26.54 -3.67 8.11
CA ALA A 82 26.68 -4.52 6.92
C ALA A 82 25.72 -5.73 6.89
N GLU A 83 25.40 -6.31 8.05
CA GLU A 83 24.43 -7.41 8.18
C GLU A 83 23.01 -6.90 7.97
N THR A 84 22.68 -5.75 8.58
CA THR A 84 21.43 -5.02 8.37
C THR A 84 21.21 -4.72 6.88
N LEU A 85 22.23 -4.21 6.19
CA LEU A 85 22.15 -3.91 4.76
C LEU A 85 21.92 -5.17 3.91
N ARG A 86 22.61 -6.28 4.20
CA ARG A 86 22.38 -7.56 3.49
C ARG A 86 20.97 -8.08 3.73
N ALA A 87 20.47 -8.03 4.97
CA ALA A 87 19.13 -8.47 5.32
C ALA A 87 18.06 -7.64 4.59
N PHE A 88 18.24 -6.31 4.56
CA PHE A 88 17.37 -5.40 3.81
C PHE A 88 17.33 -5.76 2.32
N ILE A 89 18.48 -5.76 1.64
CA ILE A 89 18.58 -6.07 0.21
C ILE A 89 17.99 -7.44 -0.08
N GLY A 90 18.29 -8.44 0.75
CA GLY A 90 17.76 -9.79 0.61
C GLY A 90 16.23 -9.86 0.64
N THR A 91 15.56 -9.02 1.43
CA THR A 91 14.10 -8.98 1.46
C THR A 91 13.49 -8.41 0.18
N PHE A 92 14.08 -7.38 -0.40
CA PHE A 92 13.65 -6.85 -1.70
C PHE A 92 13.90 -7.84 -2.84
N VAL A 93 15.04 -8.53 -2.84
CA VAL A 93 15.34 -9.55 -3.86
C VAL A 93 14.33 -10.70 -3.81
N ARG A 94 13.92 -11.12 -2.60
CA ARG A 94 12.87 -12.15 -2.43
C ARG A 94 11.52 -11.67 -2.95
N SER A 95 11.09 -10.45 -2.64
CA SER A 95 9.79 -9.95 -3.11
C SER A 95 9.72 -9.78 -4.64
N LEU A 96 10.85 -9.50 -5.30
CA LEU A 96 10.93 -9.47 -6.76
C LEU A 96 10.72 -10.84 -7.42
N GLY A 97 11.07 -11.93 -6.73
CA GLY A 97 10.96 -13.30 -7.22
C GLY A 97 9.62 -13.98 -6.97
N ASP A 98 8.75 -13.39 -6.14
CA ASP A 98 7.45 -13.97 -5.77
C ASP A 98 6.37 -13.59 -6.80
N PRO A 99 5.76 -14.56 -7.53
CA PRO A 99 4.68 -14.30 -8.48
C PRO A 99 3.40 -13.75 -7.82
N GLY A 100 3.20 -14.00 -6.52
CA GLY A 100 2.04 -13.54 -5.74
C GLY A 100 2.24 -12.19 -5.07
N SER A 101 3.47 -11.65 -5.09
CA SER A 101 3.77 -10.34 -4.53
C SER A 101 3.73 -9.27 -5.63
N PRO A 102 3.22 -8.05 -5.36
CA PRO A 102 3.40 -6.92 -6.26
C PRO A 102 4.90 -6.75 -6.56
N ARG A 103 5.28 -6.76 -7.84
CA ARG A 103 6.70 -6.74 -8.23
C ARG A 103 7.36 -5.45 -7.73
N GLY A 104 8.38 -5.59 -6.88
CA GLY A 104 9.27 -4.51 -6.47
C GLY A 104 8.78 -3.71 -5.27
N CYS A 105 9.28 -2.48 -5.13
CA CYS A 105 8.87 -1.53 -4.09
C CYS A 105 7.81 -0.59 -4.66
N PHE A 106 6.70 -0.36 -3.95
CA PHE A 106 5.67 0.56 -4.44
C PHE A 106 6.22 1.97 -4.66
N PHE A 107 7.16 2.41 -3.80
CA PHE A 107 7.84 3.71 -3.96
C PHE A 107 8.67 3.82 -5.25
N ALA A 108 9.11 2.71 -5.85
CA ALA A 108 9.88 2.75 -7.09
C ALA A 108 9.00 2.99 -8.33
N PHE A 109 7.68 2.80 -8.21
CA PHE A 109 6.69 2.93 -9.30
C PHE A 109 5.64 4.02 -9.02
N ALA A 110 5.86 4.82 -7.98
CA ALA A 110 4.92 5.84 -7.47
C ALA A 110 5.07 7.23 -8.13
#